data_AF-A0A2H9T230-F1
#
_entry.id   AF-A0A2H9T230-F1
#
_cell.length_a   1.000
_cell.length_b   1.000
_cell.length_c   1.000
_cell.angle_alpha   90.00
_cell.angle_beta   90.00
_cell.angle_gamma   90.00
#
_symmetry.space_group_name_H-M   'P 1'
#
loop_
_entity.id
_entity.type
_entity.pdbx_description
1 polymer ?
#
loop_
_entity_poly.entity_id
_entity_poly.type
_entity_poly.pdbx_seq_one_letter_code
_entity_poly.pdbx_strand_id
1 'polypeptide(L)'
;MERISFSKNDQFRFLIAVKEALGAEWLNLSKILKVSNRTLFDWKREKYKISKIAFNKCLKLLKLTEGKIKIPHYEILPDFWNIKKAARLGGIATFK
;
A
#
# COMPACT_ATOMS: atom_id res chain seq x y z
N MET A 1 1.14 12.34 -5.31
CA MET A 1 1.73 11.11 -4.71
C MET A 1 0.97 9.88 -5.19
N GLU A 2 1.52 9.21 -6.20
CA GLU A 2 0.92 8.04 -6.84
C GLU A 2 0.68 6.91 -5.82
N ARG A 3 -0.42 6.18 -6.04
CA ARG A 3 -0.83 5.04 -5.22
C ARG A 3 -0.74 3.76 -6.03
N ILE A 4 -0.45 2.64 -5.38
CA ILE A 4 -0.42 1.34 -6.04
C ILE A 4 -1.77 0.65 -5.80
N SER A 5 -2.44 0.29 -6.89
CA SER A 5 -3.64 -0.53 -6.85
C SER A 5 -3.27 -2.00 -6.98
N PHE A 6 -3.57 -2.78 -5.95
CA PHE A 6 -3.59 -4.24 -6.02
C PHE A 6 -5.01 -4.76 -6.21
N SER A 7 -5.10 -5.98 -6.72
CA SER A 7 -6.28 -6.84 -6.59
C SER A 7 -6.62 -7.09 -5.12
N LYS A 8 -7.87 -7.49 -4.86
CA LYS A 8 -8.35 -7.79 -3.51
C LYS A 8 -7.47 -8.85 -2.84
N ASN A 9 -7.07 -8.62 -1.59
CA ASN A 9 -6.18 -9.44 -0.76
C ASN A 9 -4.70 -9.46 -1.18
N ASP A 10 -4.34 -8.94 -2.35
CA ASP A 10 -2.96 -9.01 -2.83
C ASP A 10 -2.07 -7.97 -2.16
N GLN A 11 -2.62 -6.82 -1.72
CA GLN A 11 -1.86 -5.85 -0.93
C GLN A 11 -1.49 -6.45 0.44
N PHE A 12 -2.46 -7.12 1.07
CA PHE A 12 -2.23 -7.83 2.33
C PHE A 12 -1.17 -8.92 2.19
N ARG A 13 -1.31 -9.78 1.17
CA ARG A 13 -0.35 -10.86 0.87
C ARG A 13 1.05 -10.32 0.59
N PHE A 14 1.15 -9.24 -0.19
CA PHE A 14 2.41 -8.57 -0.46
C PHE A 14 3.08 -8.07 0.82
N LEU A 15 2.33 -7.40 1.70
CA LEU A 15 2.86 -6.90 2.98
C LEU A 15 3.28 -8.02 3.93
N ILE A 16 2.56 -9.15 3.93
CA ILE A 16 2.97 -10.36 4.67
C ILE A 16 4.28 -10.89 4.12
N ALA A 17 4.39 -11.07 2.79
CA ALA A 17 5.61 -11.57 2.19
C ALA A 17 6.82 -10.67 2.52
N VAL A 18 6.63 -9.35 2.50
CA VAL A 18 7.64 -8.37 2.93
C VAL A 18 8.01 -8.55 4.41
N LYS A 19 7.01 -8.72 5.28
CA LYS A 19 7.22 -8.98 6.72
C LYS A 19 8.08 -10.24 6.91
N GLU A 20 7.68 -11.33 6.27
CA GLU A 20 8.28 -12.66 6.41
C GLU A 20 9.72 -12.68 5.87
N ALA A 21 9.97 -12.11 4.69
CA ALA A 21 11.33 -12.04 4.14
C ALA A 21 12.27 -11.23 5.03
N LEU A 22 11.78 -10.19 5.70
CA LEU A 22 12.59 -9.37 6.60
C LEU A 22 12.70 -9.94 8.02
N GLY A 23 11.99 -11.03 8.33
CA GLY A 23 11.91 -11.56 9.70
C GLY A 23 11.43 -10.53 10.72
N ALA A 24 10.68 -9.51 10.29
CA ALA A 24 10.37 -8.33 11.08
C ALA A 24 8.95 -8.39 11.65
N GLU A 25 8.72 -7.88 12.85
CA GLU A 25 7.35 -7.67 13.34
C GLU A 25 6.67 -6.47 12.66
N TRP A 26 5.33 -6.45 12.65
CA TRP A 26 4.58 -5.35 12.01
C TRP A 26 4.99 -3.96 12.51
N LEU A 27 5.28 -3.84 13.82
CA LEU A 27 5.77 -2.61 14.44
C LEU A 27 7.19 -2.22 13.99
N ASN A 28 8.01 -3.19 13.60
CA ASN A 28 9.34 -2.92 13.07
C ASN A 28 9.26 -2.58 11.58
N LEU A 29 8.36 -3.21 10.83
CA LEU A 29 8.12 -2.90 9.42
C LEU A 29 7.65 -1.44 9.23
N SER A 30 6.81 -0.90 10.13
CA SER A 30 6.39 0.50 10.08
C SER A 30 7.56 1.47 10.25
N LYS A 31 8.48 1.18 11.19
CA LYS A 31 9.71 1.94 11.42
C LYS A 31 10.63 1.90 10.20
N ILE A 32 10.83 0.71 9.62
CA ILE A 32 11.65 0.52 8.41
C ILE A 32 11.08 1.32 7.23
N LEU A 33 9.76 1.26 7.02
CA LEU A 33 9.09 2.01 5.94
C LEU A 33 8.99 3.52 6.24
N LYS A 34 9.28 3.94 7.48
CA LYS A 34 9.11 5.30 8.01
C LYS A 34 7.66 5.79 7.90
N VAL A 35 6.72 4.94 8.31
CA VAL A 35 5.28 5.25 8.36
C VAL A 35 4.73 5.00 9.75
N SER A 36 3.59 5.62 10.08
CA SER A 36 2.94 5.34 11.35
C SER A 36 2.43 3.89 11.40
N ASN A 37 2.34 3.31 12.60
CA ASN A 37 1.73 2.00 12.80
C ASN A 37 0.32 1.94 12.20
N ARG A 38 -0.48 2.98 12.45
CA ARG A 38 -1.84 3.10 11.93
C ARG A 38 -1.88 3.01 10.40
N THR A 39 -0.99 3.73 9.71
CA THR A 39 -0.89 3.68 8.25
C THR A 39 -0.62 2.27 7.75
N LEU A 40 0.32 1.56 8.39
CA LEU A 40 0.64 0.19 8.03
C LEU A 40 -0.54 -0.77 8.30
N PHE A 41 -1.25 -0.61 9.43
CA PHE A 41 -2.43 -1.40 9.73
C PHE A 41 -3.60 -1.12 8.78
N ASP A 42 -3.80 0.13 8.37
CA ASP A 42 -4.81 0.49 7.37
C ASP A 42 -4.46 -0.11 5.99
N TRP A 43 -3.17 -0.16 5.62
CA TRP A 43 -2.73 -0.87 4.41
C TRP A 43 -2.91 -2.38 4.54
N LYS A 44 -2.60 -2.97 5.70
CA LYS A 44 -2.82 -4.39 5.98
C LYS A 44 -4.29 -4.78 5.85
N ARG A 45 -5.21 -3.92 6.29
CA ARG A 45 -6.66 -4.09 6.15
C ARG A 45 -7.20 -3.70 4.77
N GLU A 46 -6.33 -3.32 3.84
CA GLU A 46 -6.66 -2.83 2.50
C GLU A 46 -7.64 -1.64 2.49
N LYS A 47 -7.71 -0.91 3.61
CA LYS A 47 -8.56 0.29 3.74
C LYS A 47 -8.05 1.41 2.85
N TYR A 48 -6.72 1.52 2.72
CA TYR A 48 -6.06 2.46 1.83
C TYR A 48 -5.04 1.75 0.95
N LYS A 49 -4.84 2.30 -0.25
CA LYS A 49 -3.81 1.86 -1.18
C LYS A 49 -2.42 2.33 -0.70
N ILE A 50 -1.42 1.46 -0.81
CA ILE A 50 -0.03 1.81 -0.46
C ILE A 50 0.49 2.95 -1.36
N SER A 51 1.40 3.78 -0.85
CA SER A 51 2.09 4.77 -1.69
C SER A 51 3.14 4.11 -2.58
N LYS A 52 3.37 4.65 -3.78
CA LYS A 52 4.46 4.21 -4.66
C LYS A 52 5.82 4.28 -3.97
N ILE A 53 6.04 5.28 -3.13
CA ILE A 53 7.30 5.44 -2.36
C ILE A 53 7.48 4.28 -1.37
N ALA A 54 6.46 3.93 -0.59
CA ALA A 54 6.56 2.83 0.36
C ALA A 54 6.67 1.47 -0.37
N PHE A 55 5.92 1.29 -1.45
CA PHE A 55 6.04 0.12 -2.31
C PHE A 55 7.46 -0.07 -2.86
N ASN A 56 8.07 0.99 -3.41
CA ASN A 56 9.44 0.96 -3.90
C ASN A 56 10.45 0.65 -2.79
N LYS A 57 10.22 1.15 -1.56
CA LYS A 57 11.06 0.77 -0.40
C LYS A 57 10.94 -0.71 -0.09
N CYS A 58 9.71 -1.26 -0.06
CA CYS A 58 9.51 -2.70 0.11
C CYS A 58 10.28 -3.48 -0.96
N LEU A 59 10.15 -3.11 -2.24
CA LEU A 59 10.88 -3.78 -3.32
C LEU A 59 12.40 -3.71 -3.15
N LYS A 60 12.96 -2.57 -2.74
CA LYS A 60 14.39 -2.44 -2.47
C LYS A 60 14.84 -3.35 -1.33
N LEU A 61 14.07 -3.40 -0.25
CA LEU A 61 14.35 -4.27 0.90
C LEU A 61 14.30 -5.75 0.50
N LEU A 62 13.32 -6.12 -0.32
CA LEU A 62 13.17 -7.47 -0.86
C LEU A 62 14.23 -7.88 -1.88
N LYS A 63 14.94 -6.94 -2.50
CA LYS A 63 16.10 -7.26 -3.36
C LYS A 63 17.35 -7.52 -2.54
N LEU A 64 17.45 -6.92 -1.35
CA LEU A 64 18.58 -7.08 -0.42
C LEU A 64 18.49 -8.40 0.35
N THR A 65 17.27 -8.85 0.63
CA THR A 65 17.03 -10.20 1.14
C THR A 65 16.88 -11.10 -0.07
N GLU A 66 17.64 -12.19 -0.18
CA GLU A 66 17.67 -13.10 -1.35
C GLU A 66 16.34 -13.86 -1.62
N GLY A 67 15.21 -13.33 -1.16
CA GLY A 67 13.89 -13.92 -1.26
C GLY A 67 13.26 -13.75 -2.65
N LYS A 68 12.97 -14.87 -3.31
CA LYS A 68 12.07 -14.92 -4.48
C LYS A 68 10.62 -14.66 -4.06
N ILE A 69 10.28 -13.40 -3.77
CA ILE A 69 8.89 -13.01 -3.55
C ILE A 69 8.22 -12.73 -4.90
N LYS A 70 7.12 -13.44 -5.15
CA LYS A 70 6.23 -13.14 -6.28
C LYS A 70 5.50 -11.83 -5.99
N ILE A 71 5.87 -10.78 -6.71
CA ILE A 71 5.17 -9.50 -6.67
C ILE A 71 3.81 -9.72 -7.36
N PRO A 72 2.68 -9.52 -6.67
CA PRO A 72 1.37 -9.64 -7.29
C PRO A 72 1.17 -8.56 -8.34
N HIS A 73 0.26 -8.79 -9.29
CA HIS A 73 -0.05 -7.79 -10.32
C HIS A 73 -0.54 -6.48 -9.67
N TYR A 74 -0.02 -5.36 -10.14
CA TYR A 74 -0.33 -4.05 -9.61
C TYR A 74 -0.41 -2.99 -10.70
N GLU A 75 -1.24 -1.98 -10.45
CA GLU A 75 -1.39 -0.81 -11.30
C GLU A 75 -0.95 0.44 -10.55
N ILE A 76 -0.33 1.38 -11.25
CA ILE A 76 0.02 2.69 -10.69
C ILE A 76 -1.16 3.63 -10.95
N LEU A 77 -1.80 4.09 -9.88
CA LEU A 77 -2.86 5.09 -9.97
C LEU A 77 -2.24 6.48 -10.14
N PRO A 78 -2.72 7.27 -11.10
CA PRO A 78 -2.25 8.64 -11.29
C PRO A 78 -2.60 9.48 -10.06
N ASP A 79 -1.94 10.63 -9.97
CA ASP A 79 -2.35 11.65 -9.00
C ASP A 79 -3.81 12.03 -9.24
N PHE A 80 -4.54 12.26 -8.15
CA PHE A 80 -5.95 12.66 -8.18
C PHE A 80 -6.94 11.62 -8.74
N TRP A 81 -6.58 10.33 -8.79
CA TRP A 81 -7.45 9.24 -9.27
C TRP A 81 -8.86 9.20 -8.63
N ASN A 82 -9.01 9.73 -7.41
CA ASN A 82 -10.28 9.75 -6.69
C ASN A 82 -11.12 11.02 -6.91
N ILE A 83 -10.61 12.06 -7.60
CA ILE A 83 -11.30 13.36 -7.73
C ILE A 83 -12.69 13.20 -8.33
N LYS A 84 -12.84 12.43 -9.41
CA LYS A 84 -14.14 12.26 -10.08
C LYS A 84 -15.19 11.66 -9.14
N LYS A 85 -14.77 10.68 -8.31
CA LYS A 85 -15.64 10.06 -7.31
C LYS A 85 -15.98 11.06 -6.19
N ALA A 86 -14.99 11.80 -5.70
CA ALA A 86 -15.17 12.80 -4.66
C ALA A 86 -16.11 13.93 -5.11
N ALA A 87 -15.93 14.45 -6.33
CA ALA A 87 -16.77 15.49 -6.92
C ALA A 87 -18.24 15.05 -7.00
N ARG A 88 -18.50 13.79 -7.44
CA ARG A 88 -19.85 13.24 -7.48
C ARG A 88 -20.50 13.16 -6.09
N LEU A 89 -19.76 12.70 -5.08
CA LEU A 89 -20.27 12.59 -3.71
C LEU A 89 -20.52 13.96 -3.08
N GLY A 90 -19.65 14.94 -3.34
CA GLY A 90 -19.83 16.32 -2.90
C GLY A 90 -21.09 16.95 -3.49
N GLY A 91 -21.30 16.79 -4.82
CA GLY A 91 -22.53 17.26 -5.46
C GLY A 91 -23.80 16.66 -4.85
N ILE A 92 -23.81 15.34 -4.60
CA ILE A 92 -24.94 14.70 -3.92
C ILE A 92 -25.15 15.25 -2.51
N ALA A 93 -24.09 15.55 -1.75
CA ALA A 93 -24.21 16.08 -0.40
C ALA A 93 -24.67 17.54 -0.34
N THR A 94 -24.31 18.36 -1.33
CA THR A 94 -24.71 19.77 -1.41
C THR A 94 -26.14 19.97 -1.90
N PHE A 95 -26.58 19.15 -2.86
CA PHE A 95 -27.90 19.27 -3.48
C PHE A 95 -28.97 18.33 -2.86
N LYS A 96 -28.70 17.80 -1.66
CA LYS A 96 -29.63 16.99 -0.87
C LYS A 96 -30.05 17.76 0.37
#